data_AF-R5MV26-F1
#
_entry.id   AF-R5MV26-F1
#
_cell.length_a   1.000
_cell.length_b   1.000
_cell.length_c   1.000
_cell.angle_alpha   90.00
_cell.angle_beta   90.00
_cell.angle_gamma   90.00
#
_symmetry.space_group_name_H-M   'P 1'
#
loop_
_entity.id
_entity.type
_entity.pdbx_description
1 polymer ?
#
loop_
_entity_poly.entity_id
_entity_poly.type
_entity_poly.pdbx_seq_one_letter_code
_entity_poly.pdbx_strand_id
1 'polypeptide(L)'
;MKKEIASDYFETEEGKFIKHQSKKIRIEGILCFALGLIYLLFDVYKKEAWQMYLLTIGLFAFGTYFIYKSYSIKNFKKKIYDYKKNNK
;
A
#
# COMPACT_ATOMS: atom_id res chain seq x y z
N MET A 1 -18.97 -34.37 -7.29
CA MET A 1 -17.95 -33.33 -7.02
C MET A 1 -18.60 -31.96 -7.22
N LYS A 2 -19.16 -31.35 -6.15
CA LYS A 2 -19.66 -29.97 -6.23
C LYS A 2 -18.44 -29.04 -6.27
N LYS A 3 -18.21 -28.38 -7.40
CA LYS A 3 -17.30 -27.24 -7.48
C LYS A 3 -17.89 -26.14 -6.61
N GLU A 4 -17.49 -26.08 -5.35
CA GLU A 4 -17.70 -24.88 -4.54
C GLU A 4 -16.98 -23.74 -5.26
N ILE A 5 -17.76 -22.88 -5.90
CA ILE A 5 -17.29 -21.63 -6.46
C ILE A 5 -16.71 -20.86 -5.28
N ALA A 6 -15.39 -20.86 -5.17
CA ALA A 6 -14.67 -20.03 -4.23
C ALA A 6 -14.93 -18.57 -4.63
N SER A 7 -16.01 -17.97 -4.11
CA SER A 7 -16.22 -16.53 -4.27
C SER A 7 -15.01 -15.85 -3.64
N ASP A 8 -14.17 -15.23 -4.47
CA ASP A 8 -13.03 -14.48 -3.99
C ASP A 8 -13.54 -13.39 -3.06
N TYR A 9 -12.96 -13.23 -1.86
CA TYR A 9 -13.39 -12.25 -0.85
C TYR A 9 -13.56 -10.85 -1.48
N PHE A 10 -12.71 -10.53 -2.46
CA PHE A 10 -12.71 -9.25 -3.16
C PHE A 10 -13.88 -9.03 -4.15
N GLU A 11 -14.75 -10.02 -4.37
CA GLU A 11 -15.99 -9.88 -5.13
C GLU A 11 -17.16 -9.39 -4.26
N THR A 12 -17.09 -9.56 -2.93
CA THR A 12 -18.07 -9.01 -1.98
C THR A 12 -18.01 -7.47 -1.93
N GLU A 13 -19.10 -6.80 -1.53
CA GLU A 13 -19.12 -5.33 -1.38
C GLU A 13 -18.03 -4.83 -0.42
N GLU A 14 -17.88 -5.49 0.72
CA GLU A 14 -16.81 -5.20 1.67
C GLU A 14 -15.42 -5.40 1.04
N GLY A 15 -15.22 -6.51 0.32
CA GLY A 15 -13.97 -6.80 -0.36
C GLY A 15 -13.63 -5.76 -1.45
N LYS A 16 -14.62 -5.32 -2.22
CA LYS A 16 -14.47 -4.24 -3.22
C LYS A 16 -14.09 -2.93 -2.54
N PHE A 17 -14.74 -2.57 -1.43
CA PHE A 17 -14.41 -1.36 -0.67
C PHE A 17 -12.96 -1.40 -0.13
N ILE A 18 -12.56 -2.51 0.50
CA ILE A 18 -11.19 -2.68 1.02
C ILE A 18 -10.16 -2.68 -0.13
N LYS A 19 -10.46 -3.31 -1.26
CA LYS A 19 -9.60 -3.29 -2.46
C LYS A 19 -9.40 -1.88 -3.00
N HIS A 20 -10.47 -1.08 -3.02
CA HIS A 20 -10.42 0.32 -3.45
C HIS A 20 -9.58 1.17 -2.49
N GLN A 21 -9.85 1.09 -1.18
CA GLN A 21 -9.09 1.82 -0.15
C GLN A 21 -7.60 1.44 -0.15
N SER A 22 -7.29 0.15 -0.23
CA SER A 22 -5.90 -0.34 -0.35
C SER A 22 -5.23 0.19 -1.62
N LYS A 23 -5.94 0.25 -2.76
CA LYS A 23 -5.39 0.81 -4.00
C LYS A 23 -5.07 2.30 -3.84
N LYS A 24 -5.95 3.06 -3.18
CA LYS A 24 -5.72 4.48 -2.88
C LYS A 24 -4.46 4.69 -2.03
N ILE A 25 -4.34 3.99 -0.91
CA ILE A 25 -3.16 4.06 -0.02
C ILE A 25 -1.88 3.67 -0.78
N ARG A 26 -1.95 2.68 -1.67
CA ARG A 26 -0.81 2.28 -2.49
C ARG A 26 -0.38 3.39 -3.45
N ILE A 27 -1.33 4.09 -4.06
CA ILE A 27 -1.05 5.22 -4.95
C ILE A 27 -0.39 6.36 -4.17
N GLU A 28 -0.89 6.68 -2.98
CA GLU A 28 -0.28 7.69 -2.09
C GLU A 28 1.17 7.34 -1.73
N GLY A 29 1.44 6.06 -1.44
CA GLY A 29 2.81 5.59 -1.20
C GLY A 29 3.73 5.68 -2.43
N ILE A 30 3.22 5.38 -3.63
CA ILE A 30 3.96 5.54 -4.89
C ILE A 30 4.25 7.02 -5.17
N LEU A 31 3.28 7.91 -4.91
CA LEU A 31 3.46 9.36 -5.05
C LEU A 31 4.56 9.88 -4.11
N CYS A 32 4.59 9.42 -2.85
CA CYS A 32 5.69 9.75 -1.93
C CYS A 32 7.05 9.29 -2.47
N PHE A 33 7.13 8.09 -3.05
CA PHE A 33 8.36 7.59 -3.68
C PHE A 33 8.79 8.44 -4.88
N ALA A 34 7.85 8.79 -5.76
CA ALA A 34 8.12 9.61 -6.93
C ALA A 34 8.62 11.00 -6.53
N LEU A 35 7.97 11.63 -5.54
CA LEU A 35 8.41 12.91 -4.98
C LEU A 35 9.79 12.78 -4.34
N GLY A 36 10.05 11.72 -3.57
CA GLY A 36 11.37 11.44 -3.01
C GLY A 36 12.45 11.38 -4.09
N LEU A 37 12.21 10.67 -5.20
CA LEU A 37 13.17 10.61 -6.31
C LEU A 37 13.40 11.97 -6.98
N ILE A 38 12.34 12.76 -7.18
CA ILE A 38 12.45 14.10 -7.76
C ILE A 38 13.29 15.00 -6.86
N TYR A 39 13.02 15.02 -5.55
CA TYR A 39 13.79 15.79 -4.59
C TYR A 39 15.25 15.32 -4.53
N LEU A 40 15.50 14.01 -4.56
CA LEU A 40 16.86 13.48 -4.56
C LEU A 40 17.66 13.95 -5.78
N LEU A 41 17.06 13.89 -6.98
CA LEU A 41 17.69 14.35 -8.21
C LEU A 41 17.96 15.87 -8.16
N PHE A 42 17.02 16.64 -7.61
CA PHE A 42 17.16 18.07 -7.47
C PHE A 42 18.25 18.46 -6.48
N ASP A 43 18.29 17.80 -5.31
CA ASP A 43 19.29 18.01 -4.27
C ASP A 43 20.71 17.71 -4.78
N VAL A 44 20.86 16.62 -5.56
CA VAL A 44 22.12 16.26 -6.21
C VAL A 44 22.51 17.29 -7.27
N TYR A 45 21.57 17.73 -8.11
CA TYR A 45 21.83 18.70 -9.16
C TYR A 45 22.23 20.08 -8.62
N LYS A 46 21.52 20.56 -7.59
CA LYS A 46 21.76 21.87 -6.99
C LYS A 46 22.84 21.88 -5.90
N LYS A 47 23.34 20.70 -5.49
CA LYS A 47 24.24 20.53 -4.34
C LYS A 47 23.65 21.18 -3.08
N GLU A 48 22.36 20.90 -2.83
CA GLU A 48 21.64 21.47 -1.70
C GLU A 48 22.21 20.99 -0.36
N ALA A 49 21.88 21.73 0.69
CA ALA A 49 22.37 21.47 2.03
C ALA A 49 21.87 20.11 2.55
N TRP A 50 22.65 19.52 3.45
CA TRP A 50 22.42 18.18 3.98
C TRP A 50 21.02 17.96 4.60
N GLN A 51 20.34 19.02 5.03
CA GLN A 51 18.98 18.93 5.59
C GLN A 51 17.94 18.46 4.56
N MET A 52 18.11 18.75 3.27
CA MET A 52 17.15 18.34 2.24
C MET A 52 17.15 16.82 2.03
N TYR A 53 18.31 16.18 2.25
CA TYR A 53 18.44 14.72 2.27
C TYR A 53 17.59 14.05 3.36
N LEU A 54 17.40 14.70 4.52
CA LEU A 54 16.52 14.19 5.56
C LEU A 54 15.06 14.17 5.09
N LEU A 55 14.65 15.18 4.34
CA LEU A 55 13.30 15.30 3.79
C LEU A 55 13.05 14.18 2.75
N THR A 56 14.04 13.92 1.89
CA THR A 56 14.01 12.80 0.93
C THR A 56 13.92 11.44 1.61
N ILE A 57 14.74 11.20 2.64
CA ILE A 57 14.69 9.97 3.43
C ILE A 57 13.31 9.80 4.08
N GLY A 58 12.74 10.88 4.62
CA GLY A 58 11.39 10.90 5.16
C GLY A 58 10.34 10.48 4.13
N LEU A 59 10.37 11.05 2.92
CA LEU A 59 9.47 10.70 1.82
C LEU A 59 9.57 9.21 1.46
N PHE A 60 10.76 8.64 1.42
CA PHE A 60 10.95 7.21 1.16
C PHE A 60 10.44 6.33 2.31
N ALA A 61 10.67 6.73 3.57
CA ALA A 61 10.17 6.01 4.73
C ALA A 61 8.62 6.01 4.79
N PHE A 62 7.98 7.15 4.53
CA PHE A 62 6.53 7.24 4.45
C PHE A 62 5.98 6.48 3.23
N GLY A 63 6.62 6.59 2.08
CA GLY A 63 6.24 5.86 0.86
C GLY A 63 6.25 4.34 1.06
N THR A 64 7.33 3.81 1.63
CA THR A 64 7.45 2.38 1.95
C THR A 64 6.41 1.96 3.00
N TYR A 65 6.20 2.76 4.05
CA TYR A 65 5.20 2.49 5.08
C TYR A 65 3.78 2.39 4.50
N PHE A 66 3.36 3.34 3.65
CA PHE A 66 2.03 3.31 3.03
C PHE A 66 1.85 2.10 2.12
N ILE A 67 2.86 1.76 1.33
CA ILE A 67 2.83 0.56 0.48
C ILE A 67 2.68 -0.69 1.33
N TYR A 68 3.50 -0.84 2.38
CA TYR A 68 3.45 -1.98 3.29
C TYR A 68 2.08 -2.10 3.97
N LYS A 69 1.56 -0.99 4.50
CA LYS A 69 0.24 -0.95 5.17
C LYS A 69 -0.89 -1.35 4.23
N SER A 70 -0.83 -0.94 2.96
CA SER A 70 -1.79 -1.35 1.93
C SER A 70 -1.82 -2.86 1.73
N TYR A 71 -0.65 -3.52 1.70
CA TYR A 71 -0.56 -4.99 1.61
C TYR A 71 -1.05 -5.67 2.88
N SER A 72 -0.66 -5.15 4.05
CA SER A 72 -1.06 -5.71 5.35
C SER A 72 -2.58 -5.69 5.52
N ILE A 73 -3.26 -4.60 5.15
CA ILE A 73 -4.73 -4.49 5.25
C ILE A 73 -5.42 -5.54 4.38
N LYS A 74 -4.96 -5.73 3.13
CA LYS A 74 -5.51 -6.76 2.24
C LYS A 74 -5.35 -8.16 2.82
N ASN A 75 -4.16 -8.50 3.30
CA ASN A 75 -3.87 -9.84 3.83
C ASN A 75 -4.63 -10.11 5.13
N PHE A 76 -4.70 -9.13 6.03
CA PHE A 76 -5.41 -9.29 7.31
C PHE A 76 -6.91 -9.49 7.10
N LYS A 77 -7.54 -8.68 6.24
CA LYS A 77 -8.98 -8.80 5.95
C LYS A 77 -9.32 -10.12 5.25
N LYS A 78 -8.49 -10.56 4.28
CA LYS A 78 -8.64 -11.87 3.64
C LYS A 78 -8.54 -13.01 4.66
N LYS A 79 -7.54 -12.98 5.55
CA LYS A 79 -7.32 -14.00 6.58
C LYS A 79 -8.51 -14.10 7.56
N ILE A 80 -9.09 -12.97 7.97
CA ILE A 80 -10.30 -12.96 8.82
C ILE A 80 -11.49 -13.58 8.09
N TYR A 81 -11.69 -13.24 6.82
CA TYR A 81 -12.79 -13.78 6.02
C TYR A 81 -12.67 -15.31 5.87
N ASP A 82 -11.48 -15.80 5.49
CA ASP A 82 -11.23 -17.23 5.33
C ASP A 82 -11.41 -17.99 6.67
N TYR A 83 -10.96 -17.42 7.79
CA TYR A 83 -11.18 -17.99 9.13
C TYR A 83 -12.67 -18.11 9.49
N LYS A 84 -13.47 -17.07 9.20
CA LYS A 84 -14.92 -17.09 9.45
C LYS A 84 -15.66 -18.05 8.53
N LYS A 85 -15.20 -18.21 7.29
CA LYS A 85 -15.80 -19.12 6.31
C LYS A 85 -15.56 -20.59 6.67
N ASN A 86 -14.36 -20.93 7.16
CA ASN A 86 -14.00 -22.31 7.48
C ASN A 86 -14.50 -22.80 8.85
N ASN A 87 -14.90 -21.90 9.76
CA ASN A 87 -15.43 -22.23 11.09
C ASN A 87 -16.95 -21.97 11.24
N LYS A 88 -17.67 -21.84 10.13
CA LYS A 88 -19.14 -21.81 10.06
C LYS A 88 -19.61 -22.98 9.22
#